data_AF-A0AAE2YH50-F1
#
_entry.id   AF-A0AAE2YH50-F1
#
_cell.length_a   1.000
_cell.length_b   1.000
_cell.length_c   1.000
_cell.angle_alpha   90.00
_cell.angle_beta   90.00
_cell.angle_gamma   90.00
#
_symmetry.space_group_name_H-M   'P 1'
#
loop_
_entity.id
_entity.type
_entity.pdbx_description
1 polymer ?
#
loop_
_entity_poly.entity_id
_entity_poly.type
_entity_poly.pdbx_seq_one_letter_code
_entity_poly.pdbx_strand_id
1 'polypeptide(L)' 'MSGSTVGAATFVGFDGSLEEILAFLAENGFSLVEIKCEEPLFNPAKVSGVKLRGIRELAESMSLKLALHAPHI' A
#
# COMPACT_ATOMS: atom_id res chain seq x y z
N MET A 1 11.79 20.54 8.52
CA MET A 1 11.40 19.69 9.67
C MET A 1 11.65 18.24 9.27
N SER A 2 12.50 17.51 10.00
CA SER A 2 12.64 16.06 9.83
C SER A 2 11.40 15.43 10.46
N GLY A 3 10.35 15.24 9.66
CA GLY A 3 9.15 14.53 10.11
C GLY A 3 9.50 13.05 10.28
N SER A 4 9.28 12.51 11.47
CA SER A 4 9.44 11.08 11.73
C SER A 4 8.55 10.30 10.76
N THR A 5 9.13 9.38 10.00
CA THR A 5 8.36 8.50 9.11
C THR A 5 7.64 7.46 9.97
N VAL A 6 6.31 7.51 9.98
CA VAL A 6 5.47 6.47 10.59
C VAL A 6 4.99 5.56 9.46
N GLY A 7 5.39 4.29 9.54
CA GLY A 7 5.08 3.27 8.55
C GLY A 7 4.12 2.21 9.08
N ALA A 8 3.36 1.60 8.18
CA ALA A 8 2.52 0.43 8.44
C ALA A 8 2.72 -0.61 7.33
N ALA A 9 2.51 -1.89 7.64
CA ALA A 9 2.47 -2.95 6.66
C ALA A 9 1.02 -3.43 6.46
N THR A 10 0.65 -3.78 5.23
CA THR A 10 -0.68 -4.34 4.96
C THR A 10 -0.81 -5.73 5.60
N PHE A 11 -2.03 -6.06 6.02
CA PHE A 11 -2.36 -7.36 6.59
C PHE A 11 -3.12 -8.19 5.55
N VAL A 12 -2.61 -9.38 5.22
CA VAL A 12 -3.16 -10.25 4.15
C VAL A 12 -4.58 -10.72 4.46
N GLY A 13 -4.98 -10.77 5.73
CA GLY A 13 -6.33 -11.12 6.18
C GLY A 13 -7.26 -9.94 6.44
N PHE A 14 -6.94 -8.74 5.95
CA PHE A 14 -7.85 -7.60 6.04
C PHE A 14 -9.03 -7.79 5.08
N ASP A 15 -10.25 -7.74 5.60
CA ASP A 15 -11.47 -7.74 4.78
C ASP A 15 -11.68 -6.35 4.17
N GLY A 16 -11.05 -6.13 3.01
CA GLY A 16 -11.19 -4.92 2.21
C GLY A 16 -10.19 -4.87 1.05
N SER A 17 -10.37 -3.86 0.21
CA SER A 17 -9.50 -3.54 -0.91
C SER A 17 -8.22 -2.84 -0.45
N LEU A 18 -7.18 -2.90 -1.28
CA LEU A 18 -5.93 -2.18 -1.02
C LEU A 18 -6.17 -0.67 -0.95
N GLU A 19 -7.09 -0.15 -1.76
CA GLU A 19 -7.50 1.25 -1.80
C GLU A 19 -8.10 1.70 -0.46
N GLU A 20 -8.94 0.88 0.17
CA GLU A 20 -9.50 1.16 1.51
C GLU A 20 -8.42 1.18 2.59
N ILE A 21 -7.43 0.28 2.51
CA ILE A 21 -6.29 0.26 3.44
C ILE A 21 -5.46 1.56 3.29
N LEU A 22 -5.17 1.98 2.05
CA LEU A 22 -4.42 3.21 1.80
C LEU A 22 -5.16 4.44 2.35
N ALA A 23 -6.47 4.54 2.11
CA ALA A 23 -7.29 5.62 2.66
C ALA A 23 -7.25 5.63 4.20
N PHE A 24 -7.46 4.48 4.83
CA PHE A 24 -7.40 4.33 6.30
C PHE A 24 -6.03 4.77 6.85
N LEU A 25 -4.93 4.35 6.25
CA LEU A 25 -3.59 4.69 6.71
C LEU A 25 -3.28 6.19 6.53
N ALA A 26 -3.72 6.79 5.42
CA ALA A 26 -3.59 8.24 5.21
C ALA A 26 -4.36 9.04 6.27
N GLU A 27 -5.62 8.67 6.54
CA GLU A 27 -6.47 9.31 7.55
C GLU A 27 -5.89 9.21 8.97
N ASN A 28 -5.13 8.16 9.26
CA ASN A 28 -4.47 7.95 10.56
C ASN A 28 -3.05 8.51 10.63
N GLY A 29 -2.62 9.30 9.65
CA GLY A 29 -1.35 10.03 9.68
C GLY A 29 -0.10 9.18 9.39
N PHE A 30 -0.28 8.01 8.76
CA PHE A 30 0.85 7.25 8.25
C PHE A 30 1.43 7.91 6.99
N SER A 31 2.70 7.64 6.72
CA SER A 31 3.46 8.26 5.62
C SER A 31 4.16 7.23 4.72
N LEU A 32 4.23 5.98 5.17
CA LEU A 32 4.79 4.85 4.43
C LEU A 32 3.88 3.64 4.60
N VAL A 33 3.57 2.96 3.50
CA VAL A 33 2.80 1.71 3.47
C VAL A 33 3.63 0.63 2.81
N GLU A 34 3.87 -0.45 3.53
CA GLU A 34 4.51 -1.65 3.02
C GLU A 34 3.43 -2.63 2.54
N ILE A 35 3.32 -2.84 1.24
CA ILE A 35 2.31 -3.70 0.63
C ILE A 35 2.85 -5.13 0.56
N LYS A 36 2.22 -6.06 1.27
CA LYS A 36 2.48 -7.49 1.13
C LYS A 36 2.01 -8.01 -0.22
N CYS A 37 2.94 -8.54 -1.00
CA CYS A 37 2.72 -9.08 -2.34
C CYS A 37 2.21 -10.54 -2.28
N GLU A 38 1.15 -10.79 -1.50
CA GLU A 38 0.57 -12.10 -1.28
C GLU A 38 -0.95 -12.10 -1.51
N GLU A 39 -1.49 -13.23 -1.98
CA GLU A 39 -2.93 -13.42 -2.13
C GLU A 39 -3.60 -13.66 -0.77
N PRO A 40 -4.88 -13.24 -0.59
CA PRO A 40 -5.77 -12.66 -1.60
C PRO A 40 -5.59 -11.16 -1.82
N LEU A 41 -4.80 -10.49 -0.98
CA LEU A 41 -4.74 -9.03 -0.93
C LEU A 41 -4.17 -8.42 -2.22
N PHE A 42 -2.95 -8.79 -2.60
CA PHE A 42 -2.26 -8.16 -3.71
C PHE A 42 -1.16 -9.06 -4.29
N ASN A 43 -1.27 -9.44 -5.56
CA ASN A 43 -0.20 -10.11 -6.28
C ASN A 43 0.21 -9.28 -7.51
N PRO A 44 1.37 -8.59 -7.50
CA PRO A 44 1.75 -7.70 -8.58
C PRO A 44 1.89 -8.41 -9.94
N ALA A 45 2.20 -9.72 -9.95
CA ALA A 45 2.31 -10.50 -11.19
C ALA A 45 0.96 -10.79 -11.86
N LYS A 46 -0.15 -10.67 -11.10
CA LYS A 46 -1.52 -10.89 -11.59
C LYS A 46 -2.30 -9.60 -11.80
N VAL A 47 -1.68 -8.45 -11.54
CA VAL A 47 -2.30 -7.12 -11.65
C VAL A 47 -1.81 -6.42 -12.92
N SER A 48 -2.72 -5.79 -13.66
CA SER A 48 -2.36 -5.07 -14.89
C SER A 48 -1.52 -3.83 -14.59
N GLY A 49 -0.64 -3.43 -15.51
CA GLY A 49 0.17 -2.22 -15.37
C GLY A 49 -0.67 -0.93 -15.21
N VAL A 50 -1.90 -0.90 -15.76
CA VAL A 50 -2.84 0.21 -15.56
C VAL A 50 -3.28 0.27 -14.09
N LYS A 51 -3.64 -0.87 -13.49
CA LYS A 51 -4.04 -0.92 -12.08
C LYS A 51 -2.87 -0.59 -11.14
N LEU A 52 -1.65 -1.05 -11.46
CA LEU A 52 -0.44 -0.68 -10.69
C LEU A 52 -0.20 0.83 -10.71
N ARG A 53 -0.35 1.48 -11.86
CA ARG A 53 -0.27 2.95 -11.97
C ARG A 53 -1.35 3.64 -11.14
N GLY A 54 -2.59 3.16 -11.20
CA GLY A 54 -3.69 3.71 -10.41
C GLY A 54 -3.46 3.63 -8.90
N ILE A 55 -2.94 2.50 -8.39
CA ILE A 55 -2.58 2.35 -6.96
C ILE A 55 -1.49 3.36 -6.56
N ARG A 56 -0.49 3.56 -7.42
CA ARG A 56 0.58 4.53 -7.19
C ARG A 56 0.05 5.97 -7.17
N GLU A 57 -0.73 6.35 -8.17
CA GLU A 57 -1.32 7.69 -8.27
C GLU A 57 -2.23 7.99 -7.07
N LEU A 58 -3.01 7.00 -6.62
CA LEU A 58 -3.83 7.10 -5.42
C LEU A 58 -2.98 7.36 -4.17
N ALA A 59 -1.93 6.58 -3.96
CA ALA A 59 -1.04 6.78 -2.81
C ALA A 59 -0.33 8.14 -2.85
N GLU A 60 0.14 8.58 -4.02
CA GLU A 60 0.75 9.91 -4.21
C GLU A 60 -0.25 11.04 -3.86
N SER A 61 -1.52 10.91 -4.26
CA SER A 61 -2.58 11.86 -3.92
C SER A 61 -2.84 11.99 -2.41
N MET A 62 -2.52 10.92 -1.66
CA MET A 62 -2.67 10.84 -0.21
C MET A 62 -1.36 11.15 0.55
N SER A 63 -0.30 11.57 -0.15
CA SER A 63 1.04 11.75 0.42
C SER A 63 1.62 10.49 1.08
N LEU A 64 1.21 9.30 0.64
CA LEU A 64 1.74 8.02 1.08
C LEU A 64 2.89 7.55 0.19
N LYS A 65 3.98 7.09 0.81
CA LYS A 65 5.02 6.32 0.12
C LYS A 65 4.64 4.85 0.12
N LEU A 66 4.87 4.15 -0.98
CA LEU A 66 4.67 2.70 -1.07
C LEU A 66 6.01 1.97 -1.09
N ALA A 67 6.08 0.88 -0.33
CA ALA A 67 7.13 -0.14 -0.42
C ALA A 67 6.48 -1.49 -0.70
N LEU A 68 7.21 -2.40 -1.34
CA LEU A 68 6.72 -3.76 -1.58
C LEU A 68 7.41 -4.71 -0.59
N HIS A 69 6.60 -5.50 0.11
CA HIS A 69 7.07 -6.62 0.93
C HIS A 69 6.90 -7.90 0.13
N ALA A 70 8.04 -8.47 -0.27
CA ALA A 70 8.11 -9.66 -1.07
C ALA A 70 9.13 -10.64 -0.46
N PRO A 71 8.73 -11.43 0.56
CA PRO A 71 9.66 -12.27 1.31
C PRO A 71 10.18 -13.45 0.48
N HIS A 72 9.55 -13.74 -0.65
CA HIS A 72 9.82 -14.92 -1.50
C HIS A 72 9.82 -14.62 -3.01
N ILE A 73 9.92 -13.35 -3.42
CA ILE A 73 10.17 -12.98 -4.83
C ILE A 73 11.66 -12.86 -5.06
#